data_AF-A0A845HL65-F1
#
_entry.id   AF-A0A845HL65-F1
#
_cell.length_a   1.000
_cell.length_b   1.000
_cell.length_c   1.000
_cell.angle_alpha   90.00
_cell.angle_beta   90.00
_cell.angle_gamma   90.00
#
_symmetry.space_group_name_H-M   'P 1'
#
loop_
_entity.id
_entity.type
_entity.pdbx_description
1 polymer ?
#
loop_
_entity_poly.entity_id
_entity_poly.type
_entity_poly.pdbx_seq_one_letter_code
_entity_poly.pdbx_strand_id
1 'polypeptide(L)'
;MPELKTVEDFKQYLDSGGVGAVEGRMEKAFALRLANLKGKISRLELVSGQDVELANILIDSILVDCRALFLEDDKRKRNSTLQNIYLARRMPEKAQAVDEVFDMEIVPGKKARKIIKAWVDRRVVHMDWLWGDEEVAYLENIRRIIFSGGIDETFKCLKTLIEEYERFTAQFGKDSREQIDLVLTWLTGDAEN
;
A
#
# COMPACT_ATOMS: atom_id res chain seq x y z
N MET A 1 5.00 10.42 -21.05
CA MET A 1 3.81 11.16 -21.51
C MET A 1 3.35 10.55 -22.82
N PRO A 2 2.03 10.47 -23.09
CA PRO A 2 1.54 10.21 -24.44
C PRO A 2 2.06 11.28 -25.40
N GLU A 3 2.36 10.90 -26.64
CA GLU A 3 2.77 11.86 -27.68
C GLU A 3 1.52 12.60 -28.19
N LEU A 4 1.27 13.79 -27.66
CA LEU A 4 0.13 14.63 -28.04
C LEU A 4 0.47 15.36 -29.35
N LYS A 5 0.14 14.75 -30.50
CA LYS A 5 0.49 15.29 -31.84
C LYS A 5 -0.67 16.03 -32.51
N THR A 6 -1.91 15.67 -32.19
CA THR A 6 -3.11 16.26 -32.80
C THR A 6 -4.06 16.86 -31.76
N VAL A 7 -5.00 17.70 -32.23
CA VAL A 7 -6.04 18.30 -31.38
C VAL A 7 -6.97 17.24 -30.79
N GLU A 8 -7.31 16.21 -31.58
CA GLU A 8 -8.05 15.04 -31.10
C GLU A 8 -7.28 14.25 -30.03
N ASP A 9 -5.95 14.09 -30.15
CA ASP A 9 -5.14 13.46 -29.08
C ASP A 9 -5.19 14.28 -27.79
N PHE A 10 -5.19 15.61 -27.90
CA PHE A 10 -5.26 16.52 -26.76
C PHE A 10 -6.63 16.48 -26.07
N LYS A 11 -7.71 16.43 -26.87
CA LYS A 11 -9.08 16.24 -26.35
C LYS A 11 -9.24 14.88 -25.67
N GLN A 12 -8.82 13.80 -26.32
CA GLN A 12 -8.85 12.46 -25.70
C GLN A 12 -7.99 12.40 -24.43
N TYR A 13 -6.85 13.09 -24.41
CA TYR A 13 -6.02 13.18 -23.22
C TYR A 13 -6.73 13.91 -22.08
N LEU A 14 -7.36 15.06 -22.35
CA LEU A 14 -8.17 15.80 -21.37
C LEU A 14 -9.38 14.98 -20.89
N ASP A 15 -10.12 14.36 -21.81
CA ASP A 15 -11.27 13.49 -21.53
C ASP A 15 -10.86 12.27 -20.68
N SER A 16 -9.63 11.78 -20.87
CA SER A 16 -9.07 10.67 -20.09
C SER A 16 -8.58 11.05 -18.69
N GLY A 17 -8.61 12.35 -18.35
CA GLY A 17 -8.20 12.90 -17.06
C GLY A 17 -7.12 14.00 -17.13
N GLY A 18 -6.53 14.27 -18.30
CA GLY A 18 -5.54 15.33 -18.52
C GLY A 18 -4.23 15.13 -17.74
N VAL A 19 -3.66 16.24 -17.26
CA VAL A 19 -2.46 16.24 -16.41
C VAL A 19 -2.80 15.48 -15.11
N GLY A 20 -2.05 14.42 -14.81
CA GLY A 20 -2.34 13.57 -13.66
C GLY A 20 -3.26 12.38 -13.93
N ALA A 21 -3.70 12.12 -15.18
CA ALA A 21 -4.60 11.00 -15.48
C ALA A 21 -4.03 9.62 -15.11
N VAL A 22 -2.71 9.44 -15.26
CA VAL A 22 -2.05 8.17 -14.92
C VAL A 22 -1.93 8.04 -13.40
N GLU A 23 -1.53 9.12 -12.74
CA GLU A 23 -1.38 9.25 -11.29
C GLU A 23 -2.73 9.03 -10.59
N GLY A 24 -3.81 9.66 -11.07
CA GLY A 24 -5.16 9.46 -10.53
C GLY A 24 -5.69 8.05 -10.72
N ARG A 25 -5.38 7.38 -11.84
CA ARG A 25 -5.71 5.95 -12.02
C ARG A 25 -4.91 5.06 -11.06
N MET A 26 -3.63 5.36 -10.85
CA MET A 26 -2.78 4.65 -9.91
C MET A 26 -3.33 4.79 -8.48
N GLU A 27 -3.65 6.01 -8.07
CA GLU A 27 -4.18 6.34 -6.74
C GLU A 27 -5.57 5.75 -6.51
N LYS A 28 -6.45 5.76 -7.53
CA LYS A 28 -7.74 5.07 -7.46
C LYS A 28 -7.59 3.56 -7.28
N ALA A 29 -6.68 2.94 -8.02
CA ALA A 29 -6.41 1.49 -7.89
C ALA A 29 -5.84 1.16 -6.51
N PHE A 30 -4.94 2.00 -6.00
CA PHE A 30 -4.41 1.89 -4.64
C PHE A 30 -5.50 2.04 -3.59
N ALA A 31 -6.31 3.10 -3.65
CA ALA A 31 -7.37 3.37 -2.68
C ALA A 31 -8.38 2.23 -2.58
N LEU A 32 -8.80 1.67 -3.72
CA LEU A 32 -9.69 0.49 -3.75
C LEU A 32 -9.07 -0.70 -3.00
N ARG A 33 -7.78 -0.95 -3.24
CA ARG A 33 -7.08 -2.09 -2.65
C ARG A 33 -6.74 -1.85 -1.18
N LEU A 34 -6.45 -0.61 -0.78
CA LEU A 34 -6.29 -0.20 0.61
C LEU A 34 -7.59 -0.36 1.41
N ALA A 35 -8.74 -0.02 0.83
CA ALA A 35 -10.05 -0.24 1.46
C ALA A 35 -10.33 -1.73 1.68
N ASN A 36 -9.97 -2.59 0.71
CA ASN A 36 -10.07 -4.04 0.87
C ASN A 36 -9.14 -4.56 1.97
N LEU A 37 -7.90 -4.06 2.05
CA LEU A 37 -6.97 -4.40 3.12
C LEU A 37 -7.55 -4.02 4.49
N LYS A 38 -8.07 -2.80 4.64
CA LYS A 38 -8.75 -2.35 5.88
C LYS A 38 -9.88 -3.30 6.27
N GLY A 39 -10.73 -3.69 5.32
CA GLY A 39 -11.81 -4.63 5.57
C GLY A 39 -11.33 -6.02 6.02
N LYS A 40 -10.22 -6.52 5.45
CA LYS A 40 -9.61 -7.80 5.88
C LYS A 40 -9.05 -7.71 7.29
N ILE A 41 -8.38 -6.61 7.64
CA ILE A 41 -7.85 -6.37 9.00
C ILE A 41 -9.00 -6.39 10.01
N SER A 42 -10.06 -5.62 9.78
CA SER A 42 -11.22 -5.59 10.68
C SER A 42 -11.90 -6.96 10.79
N ARG A 43 -11.96 -7.73 9.70
CA ARG A 43 -12.53 -9.09 9.74
C ARG A 43 -11.64 -10.06 10.52
N LEU A 44 -10.32 -9.97 10.38
CA LEU A 44 -9.39 -10.79 11.14
C LEU A 44 -9.55 -10.57 12.65
N GLU A 45 -9.73 -9.32 13.08
CA GLU A 45 -9.95 -8.97 14.50
C GLU A 45 -11.20 -9.61 15.08
N LEU A 46 -12.27 -9.71 14.29
CA LEU A 46 -13.54 -10.32 14.72
C LEU A 46 -13.47 -11.86 14.81
N VAL A 47 -12.66 -12.47 13.95
CA VAL A 47 -12.60 -13.93 13.77
C VAL A 47 -11.43 -14.55 14.57
N SER A 48 -10.44 -13.75 14.93
CA SER A 48 -9.29 -14.12 15.76
C SER A 48 -9.76 -14.88 17.01
N GLY A 49 -9.41 -16.17 17.10
CA GLY A 49 -9.74 -17.05 18.22
C GLY A 49 -11.04 -17.84 18.09
N GLN A 50 -11.84 -17.61 17.04
CA GLN A 50 -13.05 -18.38 16.75
C GLN A 50 -12.86 -19.37 15.60
N ASP A 51 -12.25 -18.90 14.50
CA ASP A 51 -12.00 -19.70 13.31
C ASP A 51 -10.53 -19.53 12.88
N VAL A 52 -9.72 -20.52 13.25
CA VAL A 52 -8.28 -20.54 12.98
C VAL A 52 -8.00 -20.64 11.48
N GLU A 53 -8.83 -21.38 10.74
CA GLU A 53 -8.63 -21.58 9.30
C GLU A 53 -8.89 -20.27 8.55
N LEU A 54 -10.02 -19.62 8.82
CA LEU A 54 -10.33 -18.32 8.23
C LEU A 54 -9.32 -17.24 8.65
N ALA A 55 -8.85 -17.26 9.90
CA ALA A 55 -7.81 -16.34 10.35
C ALA A 55 -6.53 -16.50 9.53
N ASN A 56 -6.06 -17.73 9.30
CA ASN A 56 -4.87 -17.99 8.49
C ASN A 56 -5.04 -17.52 7.03
N ILE A 57 -6.20 -17.75 6.42
CA ILE A 57 -6.50 -17.28 5.05
C ILE A 57 -6.46 -15.74 4.98
N LEU A 58 -7.04 -15.07 5.98
CA LEU A 58 -7.05 -13.61 6.04
C LEU A 58 -5.64 -13.05 6.20
N ILE A 59 -4.83 -13.66 7.06
CA ILE A 59 -3.43 -13.31 7.26
C ILE A 59 -2.65 -13.36 5.95
N ASP A 60 -2.73 -14.47 5.21
CA ASP A 60 -2.02 -14.60 3.93
C ASP A 60 -2.50 -13.55 2.93
N SER A 61 -3.81 -13.32 2.87
CA SER A 61 -4.41 -12.30 2.01
C SER A 61 -3.95 -10.87 2.36
N ILE A 62 -3.79 -10.57 3.66
CA ILE A 62 -3.29 -9.30 4.17
C ILE A 62 -1.81 -9.12 3.80
N LEU A 63 -0.98 -10.14 4.00
CA LEU A 63 0.45 -10.08 3.67
C LEU A 63 0.68 -9.88 2.16
N VAL A 64 -0.14 -10.50 1.31
CA VAL A 64 -0.13 -10.27 -0.14
C VAL A 64 -0.45 -8.82 -0.48
N ASP A 65 -1.48 -8.24 0.13
CA ASP A 65 -1.83 -6.84 -0.11
C ASP A 65 -0.76 -5.88 0.45
N CYS A 66 -0.16 -6.19 1.60
CA CYS A 66 0.95 -5.40 2.14
C CYS A 66 2.13 -5.39 1.17
N ARG A 67 2.47 -6.56 0.61
CA ARG A 67 3.50 -6.67 -0.41
C ARG A 67 3.16 -5.86 -1.67
N ALA A 68 1.91 -5.89 -2.11
CA ALA A 68 1.47 -5.20 -3.31
C ALA A 68 1.38 -3.68 -3.15
N LEU A 69 1.01 -3.20 -1.97
CA LEU A 69 0.72 -1.78 -1.69
C LEU A 69 1.91 -1.02 -1.14
N PHE A 70 2.81 -1.68 -0.40
CA PHE A 70 3.85 -0.99 0.36
C PHE A 70 5.27 -1.53 0.13
N LEU A 71 5.44 -2.69 -0.49
CA LEU A 71 6.77 -3.25 -0.74
C LEU A 71 7.12 -3.08 -2.21
N GLU A 72 7.79 -1.98 -2.52
CA GLU A 72 8.19 -1.66 -3.88
C GLU A 72 9.09 -2.75 -4.49
N ASP A 73 8.91 -2.97 -5.79
CA ASP A 73 9.92 -3.64 -6.61
C ASP A 73 10.65 -2.54 -7.37
N ASP A 74 11.93 -2.32 -7.02
CA ASP A 74 12.81 -1.30 -7.61
C ASP A 74 12.86 -1.37 -9.15
N LYS A 75 12.48 -2.52 -9.73
CA LYS A 75 12.42 -2.73 -11.18
C LYS A 75 11.18 -2.15 -11.85
N ARG A 76 10.14 -1.77 -11.10
CA ARG A 76 8.83 -1.33 -11.64
C ARG A 76 8.54 0.13 -11.30
N LYS A 77 9.00 1.04 -12.17
CA LYS A 77 8.84 2.52 -12.06
C LYS A 77 7.40 3.06 -12.03
N ARG A 78 6.38 2.23 -12.27
CA ARG A 78 4.96 2.64 -12.34
C ARG A 78 4.07 1.59 -11.66
N ASN A 79 4.37 1.28 -10.40
CA ASN A 79 3.49 0.48 -9.57
C ASN A 79 2.64 1.40 -8.68
N SER A 80 1.42 0.98 -8.35
CA SER A 80 0.49 1.75 -7.52
C SER A 80 0.78 1.58 -6.02
N THR A 81 2.04 1.67 -5.60
CA THR A 81 2.41 1.63 -4.18
C THR A 81 2.20 2.99 -3.52
N LEU A 82 2.11 3.01 -2.18
CA LEU A 82 1.97 4.24 -1.41
C LEU A 82 3.16 5.18 -1.62
N GLN A 83 4.39 4.65 -1.69
CA GLN A 83 5.59 5.41 -2.00
C GLN A 83 5.46 6.13 -3.35
N ASN A 84 5.04 5.42 -4.39
CA ASN A 84 4.89 6.02 -5.71
C ASN A 84 3.77 7.05 -5.79
N ILE A 85 2.71 6.91 -5.00
CA ILE A 85 1.69 7.95 -4.85
C ILE A 85 2.30 9.20 -4.22
N TYR A 86 3.01 9.07 -3.09
CA TYR A 86 3.66 10.21 -2.46
C TYR A 86 4.71 10.87 -3.36
N LEU A 87 5.51 10.09 -4.09
CA LEU A 87 6.49 10.61 -5.05
C LEU A 87 5.82 11.36 -6.21
N ALA A 88 4.72 10.81 -6.77
CA ALA A 88 3.93 11.48 -7.80
C ALA A 88 3.35 12.82 -7.31
N ARG A 89 2.98 12.87 -6.03
CA ARG A 89 2.49 14.07 -5.33
C ARG A 89 3.60 15.00 -4.80
N ARG A 90 4.87 14.74 -5.17
CA ARG A 90 6.07 15.52 -4.77
C ARG A 90 6.33 15.53 -3.25
N MET A 91 6.04 14.42 -2.57
CA MET A 91 6.25 14.25 -1.12
C MET A 91 7.26 13.13 -0.81
N PRO A 92 8.56 13.32 -1.11
CA PRO A 92 9.57 12.27 -0.92
C PRO A 92 9.75 11.85 0.54
N GLU A 93 9.58 12.77 1.49
CA GLU A 93 9.70 12.49 2.93
C GLU A 93 8.65 11.48 3.40
N LYS A 94 7.41 11.59 2.92
CA LYS A 94 6.34 10.63 3.21
C LYS A 94 6.61 9.26 2.58
N ALA A 95 7.15 9.24 1.37
CA ALA A 95 7.55 7.99 0.72
C ALA A 95 8.64 7.26 1.55
N GLN A 96 9.64 8.00 2.04
CA GLN A 96 10.68 7.45 2.90
C GLN A 96 10.13 6.92 4.23
N ALA A 97 9.18 7.63 4.86
CA ALA A 97 8.57 7.18 6.11
C ALA A 97 7.86 5.82 5.95
N VAL A 98 7.24 5.55 4.79
CA VAL A 98 6.67 4.23 4.50
C VAL A 98 7.76 3.17 4.46
N ASP A 99 8.90 3.46 3.82
CA ASP A 99 10.00 2.51 3.74
C ASP A 99 10.60 2.20 5.12
N GLU A 100 10.73 3.20 5.98
CA GLU A 100 11.24 3.07 7.35
C GLU A 100 10.39 2.10 8.19
N VAL A 101 9.05 2.15 8.05
CA VAL A 101 8.13 1.22 8.72
C VAL A 101 8.44 -0.24 8.35
N PHE A 102 8.66 -0.53 7.07
CA PHE A 102 8.93 -1.90 6.62
C PHE A 102 10.40 -2.31 6.78
N ASP A 103 11.28 -1.36 7.05
CA ASP A 103 12.69 -1.58 7.32
C ASP A 103 13.00 -1.79 8.80
N MET A 104 12.00 -1.73 9.68
CA MET A 104 12.11 -2.13 11.08
C MET A 104 12.51 -3.60 11.21
N GLU A 105 13.46 -3.87 12.11
CA GLU A 105 13.85 -5.24 12.47
C GLU A 105 12.81 -5.85 13.40
N ILE A 106 12.18 -6.94 12.95
CA ILE A 106 11.17 -7.68 13.74
C ILE A 106 11.80 -8.90 14.43
N VAL A 107 12.86 -9.45 13.82
CA VAL A 107 13.72 -10.45 14.45
C VAL A 107 15.18 -10.05 14.21
N PRO A 108 16.12 -10.49 15.07
CA PRO A 108 17.52 -10.12 14.94
C PRO A 108 18.06 -10.30 13.52
N GLY A 109 18.47 -9.20 12.88
CA GLY A 109 19.02 -9.20 11.52
C GLY A 109 18.02 -9.42 10.38
N LYS A 110 16.71 -9.43 10.63
CA LYS A 110 15.69 -9.49 9.56
C LYS A 110 14.62 -8.40 9.71
N LYS A 111 14.56 -7.57 8.67
CA LYS A 111 13.55 -6.53 8.47
C LYS A 111 12.18 -7.11 8.10
N ALA A 112 11.10 -6.44 8.49
CA ALA A 112 9.72 -6.81 8.13
C ALA A 112 9.56 -7.02 6.61
N ARG A 113 10.11 -6.09 5.80
CA ARG A 113 10.14 -6.17 4.33
C ARG A 113 10.63 -7.51 3.82
N LYS A 114 11.75 -8.01 4.35
CA LYS A 114 12.37 -9.26 3.89
C LYS A 114 11.51 -10.46 4.26
N ILE A 115 10.92 -10.46 5.45
CA ILE A 115 10.09 -11.57 5.94
C ILE A 115 8.79 -11.66 5.13
N ILE A 116 8.08 -10.54 4.97
CA ILE A 116 6.82 -10.47 4.19
C ILE A 116 7.08 -10.89 2.74
N LYS A 117 8.13 -10.34 2.11
CA LYS A 117 8.49 -10.68 0.74
C LYS A 117 8.79 -12.16 0.58
N ALA A 118 9.59 -12.74 1.48
CA ALA A 118 9.97 -14.14 1.38
C ALA A 118 8.78 -15.09 1.63
N TRP A 119 7.87 -14.76 2.55
CA TRP A 119 6.65 -15.56 2.75
C TRP A 119 5.73 -15.51 1.54
N VAL A 120 5.39 -14.31 1.07
CA VAL A 120 4.48 -14.16 -0.06
C VAL A 120 5.08 -14.80 -1.31
N ASP A 121 6.35 -14.56 -1.61
CA ASP A 121 6.97 -15.10 -2.82
C ASP A 121 7.12 -16.63 -2.75
N ARG A 122 7.56 -17.21 -1.62
CA ARG A 122 7.97 -18.63 -1.51
C ARG A 122 6.93 -19.58 -0.90
N ARG A 123 5.81 -19.06 -0.41
CA ARG A 123 4.73 -19.88 0.16
C ARG A 123 3.35 -19.56 -0.40
N VAL A 124 3.08 -18.30 -0.75
CA VAL A 124 1.77 -17.91 -1.29
C VAL A 124 1.76 -17.94 -2.81
N VAL A 125 2.77 -17.35 -3.45
CA VAL A 125 2.87 -17.25 -4.92
C VAL A 125 3.52 -18.50 -5.52
N HIS A 126 4.65 -18.91 -4.95
CA HIS A 126 5.34 -20.13 -5.33
C HIS A 126 5.28 -21.09 -4.15
N MET A 127 4.83 -22.33 -4.33
CA MET A 127 4.95 -23.38 -3.31
C MET A 127 6.36 -23.97 -3.37
N ASP A 128 7.36 -23.18 -2.99
CA ASP A 128 8.76 -23.59 -3.10
C ASP A 128 9.04 -24.83 -2.23
N TRP A 129 9.89 -25.72 -2.70
CA TRP A 129 10.41 -26.75 -1.82
C TRP A 129 11.42 -26.13 -0.84
N LEU A 130 11.25 -26.39 0.46
CA LEU A 130 12.14 -25.96 1.54
C LEU A 130 12.63 -27.17 2.34
N TRP A 131 13.80 -27.04 2.93
CA TRP A 131 14.24 -27.98 3.96
C TRP A 131 13.41 -27.78 5.24
N GLY A 132 13.25 -28.85 6.05
CA GLY A 132 12.32 -28.83 7.18
C GLY A 132 12.67 -27.77 8.26
N ASP A 133 13.95 -27.53 8.49
CA ASP A 133 14.46 -26.48 9.37
C ASP A 133 14.19 -25.07 8.81
N GLU A 134 14.34 -24.87 7.50
CA GLU A 134 13.98 -23.61 6.83
C GLU A 134 12.48 -23.33 6.97
N GLU A 135 11.64 -24.33 6.74
CA GLU A 135 10.18 -24.22 6.83
C GLU A 135 9.73 -23.82 8.24
N VAL A 136 10.27 -24.47 9.26
CA VAL A 136 10.03 -24.09 10.67
C VAL A 136 10.46 -22.64 10.90
N ALA A 137 11.65 -22.25 10.45
CA ALA A 137 12.13 -20.88 10.63
C ALA A 137 11.23 -19.85 9.93
N TYR A 138 10.73 -20.11 8.71
CA TYR A 138 9.80 -19.22 8.03
C TYR A 138 8.49 -19.07 8.77
N LEU A 139 7.91 -20.20 9.20
CA LEU A 139 6.69 -20.21 9.99
C LEU A 139 6.87 -19.46 11.30
N GLU A 140 8.00 -19.60 11.99
CA GLU A 140 8.30 -18.85 13.20
C GLU A 140 8.46 -17.36 12.95
N ASN A 141 9.16 -16.94 11.88
CA ASN A 141 9.31 -15.52 11.56
C ASN A 141 7.94 -14.87 11.26
N ILE A 142 7.09 -15.58 10.53
CA ILE A 142 5.75 -15.14 10.19
C ILE A 142 4.86 -15.16 11.42
N ARG A 143 4.93 -16.19 12.26
CA ARG A 143 4.26 -16.19 13.57
C ARG A 143 4.76 -15.09 14.49
N ARG A 144 6.00 -14.63 14.39
CA ARG A 144 6.47 -13.48 15.19
C ARG A 144 5.88 -12.16 14.70
N ILE A 145 5.77 -12.00 13.38
CA ILE A 145 5.02 -10.89 12.79
C ILE A 145 3.54 -10.94 13.17
N ILE A 146 2.95 -12.14 13.25
CA ILE A 146 1.49 -12.32 13.35
C ILE A 146 0.99 -12.82 14.71
N PHE A 147 1.77 -13.16 15.73
CA PHE A 147 1.21 -13.76 16.96
C PHE A 147 1.95 -13.46 18.28
N SER A 148 3.24 -13.10 18.28
CA SER A 148 4.01 -12.99 19.55
C SER A 148 4.30 -11.54 19.99
N GLY A 149 3.28 -10.67 19.98
CA GLY A 149 3.41 -9.23 20.27
C GLY A 149 3.61 -8.35 19.04
N GLY A 150 4.03 -8.93 17.92
CA GLY A 150 4.16 -8.27 16.61
C GLY A 150 2.86 -8.09 15.82
N ILE A 151 1.74 -8.73 16.23
CA ILE A 151 0.40 -8.42 15.68
C ILE A 151 0.15 -6.94 15.87
N ASP A 152 0.18 -6.52 17.14
CA ASP A 152 -0.19 -5.16 17.47
C ASP A 152 0.76 -4.21 16.78
N GLU A 153 2.07 -4.48 16.73
CA GLU A 153 3.01 -3.55 16.11
C GLU A 153 2.88 -3.50 14.58
N THR A 154 2.81 -4.64 13.89
CA THR A 154 2.69 -4.66 12.41
C THR A 154 1.33 -4.15 11.96
N PHE A 155 0.25 -4.62 12.59
CA PHE A 155 -1.10 -4.14 12.28
C PHE A 155 -1.33 -2.70 12.73
N LYS A 156 -0.74 -2.24 13.85
CA LYS A 156 -0.76 -0.82 14.23
C LYS A 156 0.00 0.02 13.22
N CYS A 157 1.17 -0.41 12.76
CA CYS A 157 1.87 0.27 11.68
C CYS A 157 1.02 0.35 10.40
N LEU A 158 0.39 -0.76 10.00
CA LEU A 158 -0.51 -0.77 8.85
C LEU A 158 -1.72 0.15 9.04
N LYS A 159 -2.33 0.15 10.22
CA LYS A 159 -3.42 1.07 10.57
C LYS A 159 -2.97 2.52 10.55
N THR A 160 -1.78 2.82 11.08
CA THR A 160 -1.19 4.16 11.04
C THR A 160 -0.97 4.62 9.60
N LEU A 161 -0.44 3.76 8.72
CA LEU A 161 -0.30 4.07 7.29
C LEU A 161 -1.65 4.28 6.60
N ILE A 162 -2.66 3.48 6.92
CA ILE A 162 -4.03 3.65 6.41
C ILE A 162 -4.61 4.99 6.86
N GLU A 163 -4.54 5.30 8.16
CA GLU A 163 -5.04 6.56 8.72
C GLU A 163 -4.31 7.77 8.18
N GLU A 164 -2.98 7.68 8.01
CA GLU A 164 -2.17 8.76 7.44
C GLU A 164 -2.58 9.02 5.98
N TYR A 165 -2.79 7.96 5.20
CA TYR A 165 -3.30 8.10 3.84
C TYR A 165 -4.70 8.69 3.78
N GLU A 166 -5.61 8.26 4.67
CA GLU A 166 -6.97 8.82 4.76
C GLU A 166 -6.92 10.33 5.11
N ARG A 167 -6.10 10.73 6.07
CA ARG A 167 -5.87 12.17 6.40
C ARG A 167 -5.26 12.92 5.23
N PHE A 168 -4.28 12.33 4.54
CA PHE A 168 -3.66 12.90 3.36
C PHE A 168 -4.69 13.18 2.26
N THR A 169 -5.52 12.20 1.91
CA THR A 169 -6.56 12.39 0.88
C THR A 169 -7.65 13.37 1.29
N ALA A 170 -7.96 13.48 2.60
CA ALA A 170 -8.88 14.49 3.12
C ALA A 170 -8.31 15.92 2.99
N GLN A 171 -6.99 16.09 3.15
CA GLN A 171 -6.33 17.39 3.05
C GLN A 171 -6.02 17.81 1.61
N PHE A 172 -5.59 16.87 0.77
CA PHE A 172 -5.04 17.16 -0.56
C PHE A 172 -5.93 16.67 -1.71
N GLY A 173 -7.12 16.13 -1.42
CA GLY A 173 -7.99 15.52 -2.42
C GLY A 173 -7.59 14.08 -2.76
N LYS A 174 -8.54 13.32 -3.31
CA LYS A 174 -8.43 11.88 -3.57
C LYS A 174 -7.47 11.54 -4.71
N ASP A 175 -7.19 12.50 -5.59
CA ASP A 175 -6.23 12.37 -6.67
C ASP A 175 -5.57 13.72 -7.01
N SER A 176 -4.58 13.68 -7.90
CA SER A 176 -3.82 14.87 -8.31
C SER A 176 -4.67 15.94 -8.96
N ARG A 177 -5.81 15.57 -9.56
CA ARG A 177 -6.73 16.52 -10.17
C ARG A 177 -7.51 17.26 -9.10
N GLU A 178 -8.09 16.54 -8.15
CA GLU A 178 -8.80 17.16 -7.02
C GLU A 178 -7.85 18.07 -6.21
N GLN A 179 -6.57 17.73 -6.10
CA GLN A 179 -5.57 18.62 -5.50
C GLN A 179 -5.38 19.92 -6.28
N ILE A 180 -5.26 19.84 -7.60
CA ILE A 180 -5.13 21.02 -8.46
C ILE A 180 -6.39 21.87 -8.35
N ASP A 181 -7.57 21.25 -8.38
CA ASP A 181 -8.84 21.93 -8.22
C ASP A 181 -8.92 22.65 -6.86
N LEU A 182 -8.56 21.99 -5.75
CA LEU A 182 -8.51 22.59 -4.42
C LEU A 182 -7.54 23.78 -4.34
N VAL A 183 -6.36 23.67 -4.95
CA VAL A 183 -5.37 24.77 -5.01
C VAL A 183 -5.91 25.93 -5.85
N LEU A 184 -6.54 25.64 -6.99
CA LEU A 184 -7.15 26.65 -7.83
C LEU A 184 -8.29 27.36 -7.10
N THR A 185 -9.23 26.64 -6.48
CA THR A 185 -10.30 27.19 -5.64
C THR A 185 -9.74 28.10 -4.55
N TRP A 186 -8.66 27.67 -3.87
CA TRP A 186 -8.00 28.48 -2.85
C TRP A 186 -7.35 29.75 -3.42
N LEU A 187 -6.69 29.67 -4.58
CA LEU A 187 -6.03 30.80 -5.24
C LEU A 187 -7.01 31.78 -5.89
N THR A 188 -8.11 31.28 -6.45
CA THR A 188 -9.14 32.10 -7.11
C THR A 188 -10.15 32.66 -6.14
N GLY A 189 -10.09 32.25 -4.87
CA GLY A 189 -10.92 32.79 -3.81
C GLY A 189 -12.39 32.50 -4.02
N ASP A 190 -12.75 31.28 -4.41
CA ASP A 190 -14.11 30.78 -4.23
C ASP A 190 -14.35 30.69 -2.72
N ALA A 191 -14.69 31.85 -2.18
CA ALA A 191 -15.09 32.12 -0.83
C ALA A 191 -16.57 31.80 -0.75
N GLU A 192 -16.89 30.55 -0.43
CA GLU A 192 -18.14 30.26 0.26
C GLU A 192 -17.82 29.54 1.57
N ASN A 193 -18.18 30.24 2.65
CA ASN A 193 -18.36 29.82 4.05
C ASN A 193 -18.25 28.33 4.39
#